data_AF-A0A0E4BP26-F1
#
_entry.id   AF-A0A0E4BP26-F1
#
_cell.length_a   1.000
_cell.length_b   1.000
_cell.length_c   1.000
_cell.angle_alpha   90.00
_cell.angle_beta   90.00
_cell.angle_gamma   90.00
#
_symmetry.space_group_name_H-M   'P 1'
#
loop_
_entity.id
_entity.type
_entity.pdbx_description
1 polymer ?
#
loop_
_entity_poly.entity_id
_entity_poly.type
_entity_poly.pdbx_seq_one_letter_code
_entity_poly.pdbx_strand_id
1 'polypeptide(L)'
;MPVKQQDIRFAGHAIEVRLCSEDAAQDFMPQSGRMARWQAPDGIRVEHALQSGSEIPPFYDSMIAKVISHGATREEARGRLIVGLEQLTAFGVTTNQAFLMSCLRHPGFARGEATTAFIGAHRDELLAPRRTRRSARRWQACCSTSQIRARRHGGAAGACRQRFRFLRKSRSPARRANSKLRESGMVGTPSPPTAGRTSSKLISSILTRSASVTTA
;
A
#
# COMPACT_ATOMS: atom_id res chain seq x y z
N MET A 1 -2.47 17.79 -38.11
CA MET A 1 -2.01 16.43 -37.72
C MET A 1 -2.33 15.47 -38.86
N PRO A 2 -1.41 14.60 -39.32
CA PRO A 2 -1.57 13.89 -40.59
C PRO A 2 -2.09 12.45 -40.42
N VAL A 3 -3.28 12.27 -39.85
CA VAL A 3 -4.04 11.01 -39.87
C VAL A 3 -5.52 11.32 -40.04
N LYS A 4 -6.25 10.55 -40.86
CA LYS A 4 -7.71 10.76 -41.02
C LYS A 4 -8.45 9.99 -39.94
N GLN A 5 -9.65 10.45 -39.58
CA GLN A 5 -10.47 9.81 -38.54
C GLN A 5 -10.74 8.32 -38.83
N GLN A 6 -10.92 7.96 -40.10
CA GLN A 6 -11.14 6.58 -40.56
C GLN A 6 -9.94 5.64 -40.34
N ASP A 7 -8.73 6.19 -40.17
CA ASP A 7 -7.51 5.42 -39.95
C ASP A 7 -7.30 5.09 -38.45
N ILE A 8 -8.08 5.72 -37.56
CA ILE A 8 -8.00 5.50 -36.11
C ILE A 8 -8.67 4.17 -35.76
N ARG A 9 -7.86 3.18 -35.38
CA ARG A 9 -8.31 1.86 -34.93
C ARG A 9 -8.06 1.71 -33.43
N PHE A 10 -9.03 1.17 -32.70
CA PHE A 10 -8.87 0.76 -31.31
C PHE A 10 -8.49 -0.72 -31.28
N ALA A 11 -7.35 -1.04 -30.67
CA ALA A 11 -6.85 -2.40 -30.59
C ALA A 11 -6.39 -2.74 -29.16
N GLY A 12 -6.91 -3.85 -28.63
CA GLY A 12 -6.62 -4.32 -27.28
C GLY A 12 -7.19 -3.41 -26.18
N HIS A 13 -6.61 -3.53 -24.99
CA HIS A 13 -7.01 -2.78 -23.80
C HIS A 13 -5.79 -2.22 -23.09
N ALA A 14 -5.94 -1.02 -22.53
CA ALA A 14 -4.94 -0.42 -21.66
C ALA A 14 -5.55 -0.10 -20.29
N ILE A 15 -4.77 -0.34 -19.24
CA ILE A 15 -5.10 0.07 -17.87
C ILE A 15 -3.93 0.89 -17.34
N GLU A 16 -4.24 2.08 -16.87
CA GLU A 16 -3.34 2.98 -16.17
C GLU A 16 -3.71 3.04 -14.68
N VAL A 17 -2.70 3.12 -13.82
CA VAL A 17 -2.85 3.55 -12.43
C VAL A 17 -1.93 4.72 -12.12
N ARG A 18 -2.40 5.64 -11.27
CA ARG A 18 -1.60 6.75 -10.75
C ARG A 18 -0.98 6.34 -9.42
N LEU A 19 0.33 6.13 -9.43
CA LEU A 19 1.11 5.87 -8.23
C LEU A 19 1.33 7.21 -7.53
N CYS A 20 0.84 7.33 -6.30
CA CYS A 20 0.95 8.53 -5.49
C CYS A 20 1.69 8.24 -4.18
N SER A 21 2.44 9.23 -3.69
CA SER A 21 3.00 9.25 -2.34
C SER A 21 1.90 9.59 -1.34
N GLU A 22 1.04 8.62 -1.05
CA GLU A 22 -0.11 8.76 -0.15
C GLU A 22 -0.21 7.54 0.75
N ASP A 23 -0.63 7.75 1.99
CA ASP A 23 -0.95 6.65 2.91
C ASP A 23 -2.45 6.30 2.84
N ALA A 24 -2.77 5.22 2.14
CA ALA A 24 -4.15 4.75 1.99
C ALA A 24 -4.81 4.34 3.33
N ALA A 25 -4.03 3.92 4.32
CA ALA A 25 -4.54 3.58 5.65
C ALA A 25 -4.81 4.82 6.52
N GLN A 26 -4.29 5.98 6.12
CA GLN A 26 -4.53 7.28 6.75
C GLN A 26 -5.28 8.20 5.77
N ASP A 27 -6.42 7.72 5.25
CA ASP A 27 -7.31 8.50 4.38
C ASP A 27 -6.63 9.11 3.14
N PHE A 28 -5.63 8.44 2.58
CA PHE A 28 -4.82 8.91 1.45
C PHE A 28 -4.07 10.21 1.76
N MET A 29 -3.64 10.39 3.01
CA MET A 29 -2.86 11.55 3.41
C MET A 29 -1.55 11.63 2.59
N PRO A 30 -1.29 12.77 1.89
CA PRO A 30 -0.07 12.95 1.12
C PRO A 30 1.18 12.80 1.97
N GLN A 31 2.20 12.24 1.36
CA GLN A 31 3.49 11.95 1.97
C GLN A 31 4.58 12.66 1.18
N SER A 32 5.52 13.22 1.92
CA SER A 32 6.69 13.92 1.39
C SER A 32 7.94 13.34 2.04
N GLY A 33 9.07 13.48 1.35
CA GLY A 33 10.34 12.97 1.84
C GLY A 33 11.21 12.44 0.71
N ARG A 34 12.21 11.63 1.06
CA ARG A 34 13.20 11.15 0.12
C ARG A 34 12.88 9.74 -0.37
N MET A 35 12.80 9.57 -1.68
CA MET A 35 12.70 8.27 -2.34
C MET A 35 14.05 7.56 -2.22
N ALA A 36 14.23 6.73 -1.19
CA ALA A 36 15.46 5.99 -0.94
C ALA A 36 15.82 5.04 -2.11
N ARG A 37 14.82 4.31 -2.63
CA ARG A 37 15.00 3.42 -3.78
C ARG A 37 13.83 3.54 -4.75
N TRP A 38 14.15 3.79 -6.01
CA TRP A 38 13.21 3.70 -7.13
C TRP A 38 13.72 2.68 -8.15
N GLN A 39 12.85 1.76 -8.56
CA GLN A 39 13.07 0.86 -9.68
C GLN A 39 11.74 0.69 -10.41
N ALA A 40 11.63 1.21 -11.62
CA ALA A 40 10.51 0.91 -12.49
C ALA A 40 10.57 -0.56 -12.95
N PRO A 41 9.42 -1.24 -13.07
CA PRO A 41 9.35 -2.60 -13.63
C PRO A 41 9.64 -2.61 -15.13
N ASP A 42 10.22 -3.72 -15.59
CA ASP A 42 10.42 -3.96 -17.03
C ASP A 42 9.12 -4.46 -17.68
N GLY A 43 8.99 -4.28 -19.00
CA GLY A 43 7.91 -4.87 -19.80
C GLY A 43 6.56 -4.15 -19.72
N ILE A 44 6.44 -3.07 -18.95
CA ILE A 44 5.28 -2.16 -18.96
C ILE A 44 5.72 -0.69 -19.04
N ARG A 45 4.83 0.18 -19.49
CA ARG A 45 5.14 1.61 -19.63
C ARG A 45 5.02 2.29 -18.26
N VAL A 46 6.03 3.05 -17.88
CA VAL A 46 5.99 3.88 -16.68
C VAL A 46 6.39 5.30 -17.04
N GLU A 47 5.50 6.25 -16.75
CA GLU A 47 5.79 7.68 -16.88
C GLU A 47 6.17 8.22 -15.50
N HIS A 48 7.45 8.59 -15.31
CA HIS A 48 7.95 9.13 -14.05
C HIS A 48 9.12 10.09 -14.29
N ALA A 49 9.41 10.94 -13.31
CA ALA A 49 10.61 11.79 -13.27
C ALA A 49 11.53 11.44 -12.07
N LEU A 50 11.37 10.24 -11.51
CA LEU A 50 12.04 9.78 -10.30
C LEU A 50 13.37 9.08 -10.58
N GLN A 51 14.32 9.24 -9.66
CA GLN A 51 15.52 8.44 -9.50
C GLN A 51 15.72 8.08 -8.02
N SER A 52 16.59 7.11 -7.75
CA SER A 52 17.02 6.83 -6.38
C SER A 52 17.62 8.08 -5.74
N GLY A 53 17.12 8.44 -4.56
CA GLY A 53 17.52 9.64 -3.82
C GLY A 53 16.71 10.90 -4.15
N SER A 54 15.76 10.86 -5.09
CA SER A 54 14.87 11.99 -5.41
C SER A 54 14.10 12.47 -4.17
N GLU A 55 13.92 13.77 -4.08
CA GLU A 55 13.06 14.40 -3.08
C GLU A 55 11.64 14.56 -3.63
N ILE A 56 10.65 14.22 -2.81
CA ILE A 56 9.23 14.40 -3.07
C ILE A 56 8.77 15.56 -2.17
N PRO A 57 8.67 16.79 -2.71
CA PRO A 57 8.29 17.96 -1.93
C PRO A 57 6.78 17.96 -1.61
N PRO A 58 6.35 18.65 -0.55
CA PRO A 58 4.93 18.76 -0.18
C PRO A 58 4.14 19.78 -1.01
N PHE A 59 4.82 20.54 -1.89
CA PHE A 59 4.23 21.70 -2.58
C PHE A 59 3.48 21.36 -3.87
N TYR A 60 3.60 20.13 -4.37
CA TYR A 60 2.98 19.69 -5.62
C TYR A 60 2.01 18.52 -5.38
N ASP A 61 1.36 18.07 -6.46
CA ASP A 61 0.52 16.88 -6.42
C ASP A 61 1.31 15.65 -5.94
N SER A 62 0.65 14.75 -5.21
CA SER A 62 1.24 13.54 -4.64
C SER A 62 1.57 12.49 -5.70
N MET A 63 1.18 12.69 -6.96
CA MET A 63 1.43 11.75 -8.05
C MET A 63 2.92 11.70 -8.40
N ILE A 64 3.51 10.51 -8.26
CA ILE A 64 4.94 10.28 -8.50
C ILE A 64 5.21 9.50 -9.80
N ALA A 65 4.25 8.68 -10.26
CA ALA A 65 4.35 7.97 -11.53
C ALA A 65 2.97 7.58 -12.09
N LYS A 66 2.89 7.38 -13.40
CA LYS A 66 1.80 6.64 -14.05
C LYS A 66 2.31 5.29 -14.50
N VAL A 67 1.63 4.22 -14.12
CA VAL A 67 2.01 2.85 -14.46
C VAL A 67 0.94 2.31 -15.40
N ILE A 68 1.34 2.00 -16.64
CA ILE A 68 0.43 1.66 -17.73
C ILE A 68 0.78 0.29 -18.30
N SER A 69 -0.25 -0.53 -18.46
CA SER A 69 -0.18 -1.81 -19.14
C SER A 69 -1.08 -1.81 -20.38
N HIS A 70 -0.70 -2.60 -21.37
CA HIS A 70 -1.54 -2.92 -22.53
C HIS A 70 -1.54 -4.43 -22.77
N GLY A 71 -2.66 -4.96 -23.26
CA GLY A 71 -2.84 -6.36 -23.62
C GLY A 71 -3.92 -6.53 -24.69
N ALA A 72 -3.98 -7.71 -25.31
CA ALA A 72 -5.02 -8.04 -26.29
C ALA A 72 -6.40 -8.11 -25.62
N THR A 73 -6.45 -8.51 -24.34
CA THR A 73 -7.68 -8.51 -23.52
C THR A 73 -7.52 -7.62 -22.29
N ARG A 74 -8.65 -7.17 -21.72
CA ARG A 74 -8.65 -6.40 -20.45
C ARG A 74 -7.99 -7.18 -19.32
N GLU A 75 -8.24 -8.49 -19.26
CA GLU A 75 -7.67 -9.36 -18.23
C GLU A 75 -6.16 -9.51 -18.38
N GLU A 76 -5.65 -9.60 -19.62
CA GLU A 76 -4.22 -9.62 -19.88
C GLU A 76 -3.56 -8.30 -19.46
N ALA A 77 -4.14 -7.14 -19.82
CA ALA A 77 -3.65 -5.84 -19.37
C ALA A 77 -3.63 -5.76 -17.83
N ARG A 78 -4.73 -6.14 -17.17
CA ARG A 78 -4.84 -6.18 -15.69
C ARG A 78 -3.77 -7.07 -15.07
N GLY A 79 -3.58 -8.28 -15.59
CA GLY A 79 -2.58 -9.23 -15.11
C GLY A 79 -1.16 -8.69 -15.24
N ARG A 80 -0.80 -8.13 -16.40
CA ARG A 80 0.50 -7.47 -16.63
C ARG A 80 0.71 -6.30 -15.67
N LEU A 81 -0.32 -5.49 -15.42
CA LEU A 81 -0.23 -4.37 -14.50
C LEU A 81 0.01 -4.80 -13.05
N ILE A 82 -0.67 -5.87 -12.62
CA ILE A 82 -0.46 -6.46 -11.29
C ILE A 82 0.98 -6.93 -11.14
N VAL A 83 1.51 -7.67 -12.11
CA VAL A 83 2.91 -8.15 -12.08
C VAL A 83 3.90 -6.98 -12.07
N GLY A 84 3.66 -5.95 -12.91
CA GLY A 84 4.51 -4.77 -12.92
C GLY A 84 4.50 -4.01 -11.60
N LEU A 85 3.33 -3.85 -10.96
CA LEU A 85 3.24 -3.25 -9.63
C LEU A 85 3.91 -4.11 -8.54
N GLU A 86 3.97 -5.43 -8.68
CA GLU A 86 4.70 -6.30 -7.75
C GLU A 86 6.22 -6.19 -7.89
N GLN A 87 6.70 -5.91 -9.11
CA GLN A 87 8.12 -5.71 -9.41
C GLN A 87 8.60 -4.27 -9.15
N LEU A 88 7.67 -3.30 -9.18
CA LEU A 88 7.96 -1.89 -8.93
C LEU A 88 8.49 -1.69 -7.50
N THR A 89 9.65 -1.06 -7.39
CA THR A 89 10.25 -0.70 -6.11
C THR A 89 10.14 0.79 -5.87
N ALA A 90 9.42 1.18 -4.81
CA ALA A 90 9.32 2.56 -4.33
C ALA A 90 9.47 2.56 -2.80
N PHE A 91 10.69 2.82 -2.31
CA PHE A 91 10.99 2.84 -0.88
C PHE A 91 11.43 4.22 -0.41
N GLY A 92 11.12 4.55 0.84
CA GLY A 92 11.51 5.79 1.52
C GLY A 92 10.32 6.72 1.80
N VAL A 93 9.27 6.64 0.98
CA VAL A 93 8.00 7.36 1.19
C VAL A 93 6.86 6.35 1.04
N THR A 94 5.83 6.44 1.88
CA THR A 94 4.63 5.59 1.77
C THR A 94 3.89 5.92 0.47
N THR A 95 3.46 4.88 -0.25
CA THR A 95 2.73 5.03 -1.51
C THR A 95 1.41 4.26 -1.49
N ASN A 96 0.50 4.63 -2.38
CA ASN A 96 -0.76 3.91 -2.60
C ASN A 96 -0.60 2.57 -3.36
N GLN A 97 0.63 2.11 -3.63
CA GLN A 97 0.93 0.91 -4.44
C GLN A 97 0.17 -0.34 -3.96
N ALA A 98 0.16 -0.60 -2.65
CA ALA A 98 -0.53 -1.75 -2.08
C ALA A 98 -2.06 -1.67 -2.29
N PHE A 99 -2.63 -0.47 -2.14
CA PHE A 99 -4.03 -0.21 -2.39
C PHE A 99 -4.39 -0.44 -3.86
N LEU A 100 -3.58 0.08 -4.79
CA LEU A 100 -3.78 -0.15 -6.23
C LEU A 100 -3.78 -1.64 -6.58
N MET A 101 -2.85 -2.41 -6.02
CA MET A 101 -2.83 -3.88 -6.19
C MET A 101 -4.07 -4.55 -5.62
N SER A 102 -4.57 -4.10 -4.47
CA SER A 102 -5.83 -4.62 -3.90
C SER A 102 -7.02 -4.34 -4.81
N CYS A 103 -7.14 -3.12 -5.35
CA CYS A 103 -8.17 -2.75 -6.32
C CYS A 103 -8.12 -3.63 -7.57
N LEU A 104 -6.95 -3.75 -8.19
CA LEU A 104 -6.78 -4.55 -9.41
C LEU A 104 -7.10 -6.04 -9.18
N ARG A 105 -6.87 -6.55 -7.97
CA ARG A 105 -7.13 -7.95 -7.61
C ARG A 105 -8.56 -8.20 -7.12
N HIS A 106 -9.34 -7.17 -6.84
CA HIS A 106 -10.70 -7.32 -6.35
C HIS A 106 -11.61 -7.93 -7.43
N PRO A 107 -12.44 -8.95 -7.11
CA PRO A 107 -13.29 -9.63 -8.11
C PRO A 107 -14.20 -8.68 -8.89
N GLY A 108 -14.82 -7.69 -8.22
CA GLY A 108 -15.67 -6.70 -8.89
C GLY A 108 -14.91 -5.85 -9.91
N PHE A 109 -13.63 -5.51 -9.65
CA PHE A 109 -12.81 -4.81 -10.64
C PHE A 109 -12.40 -5.74 -11.78
N ALA A 110 -12.04 -6.99 -11.48
CA ALA A 110 -11.69 -8.00 -12.49
C ALA A 110 -12.84 -8.25 -13.47
N ARG A 111 -14.08 -8.34 -12.97
CA ARG A 111 -15.30 -8.49 -13.78
C ARG A 111 -15.74 -7.23 -14.53
N GLY A 112 -15.12 -6.07 -14.27
CA GLY A 112 -15.48 -4.81 -14.92
C GLY A 112 -16.72 -4.14 -14.31
N GLU A 113 -17.11 -4.52 -13.10
CA GLU A 113 -18.29 -4.01 -12.38
C GLU A 113 -17.98 -2.77 -11.53
N ALA A 114 -16.74 -2.26 -11.61
CA ALA A 114 -16.32 -1.12 -10.80
C ALA A 114 -17.03 0.17 -11.24
N THR A 115 -17.84 0.73 -10.35
CA THR A 115 -18.48 2.04 -10.51
C THR A 115 -17.71 3.12 -9.76
N THR A 116 -18.19 4.37 -9.84
CA THR A 116 -17.66 5.47 -9.03
C THR A 116 -17.80 5.22 -7.52
N ALA A 117 -18.77 4.40 -7.09
CA ALA A 117 -18.95 4.05 -5.68
C ALA A 117 -18.03 2.89 -5.23
N PHE A 118 -17.31 2.24 -6.14
CA PHE A 118 -16.54 1.01 -5.88
C PHE A 118 -15.61 1.11 -4.65
N ILE A 119 -14.77 2.14 -4.59
CA ILE A 119 -13.80 2.32 -3.50
C ILE A 119 -14.52 2.54 -2.17
N GLY A 120 -15.62 3.30 -2.17
CA GLY A 120 -16.42 3.53 -0.97
C GLY A 120 -17.12 2.26 -0.49
N ALA A 121 -17.68 1.47 -1.42
CA ALA A 121 -18.41 0.25 -1.12
C ALA A 121 -17.50 -0.89 -0.60
N HIS A 122 -16.25 -0.94 -1.06
CA HIS A 122 -15.30 -2.02 -0.71
C HIS A 122 -14.12 -1.54 0.13
N ARG A 123 -14.23 -0.38 0.79
CA ARG A 123 -13.12 0.30 1.45
C ARG A 123 -12.35 -0.61 2.41
N ASP A 124 -13.07 -1.27 3.30
CA ASP A 124 -12.48 -2.10 4.35
C ASP A 124 -11.75 -3.31 3.76
N GLU A 125 -12.30 -3.92 2.70
CA GLU A 125 -11.67 -5.03 1.99
C GLU A 125 -10.39 -4.59 1.26
N LEU A 126 -10.40 -3.40 0.66
CA LEU A 126 -9.28 -2.87 -0.11
C LEU A 126 -8.10 -2.46 0.79
N LEU A 127 -8.40 -1.96 1.99
CA LEU A 127 -7.41 -1.55 2.99
C LEU A 127 -6.97 -2.67 3.94
N ALA A 128 -7.65 -3.81 3.92
CA ALA A 128 -7.33 -4.94 4.79
C ALA A 128 -5.86 -5.37 4.61
N PRO A 129 -5.10 -5.55 5.71
CA PRO A 129 -3.72 -6.02 5.65
C PRO A 129 -3.67 -7.36 4.90
N ARG A 130 -3.00 -7.38 3.75
CA ARG A 130 -2.80 -8.62 3.02
C ARG A 130 -1.95 -9.55 3.87
N ARG A 131 -2.55 -10.67 4.30
CA ARG A 131 -1.82 -11.78 4.94
C ARG A 131 -0.80 -12.30 3.94
N THR A 132 0.43 -11.80 4.01
CA THR A 132 1.50 -12.34 3.17
C THR A 132 1.63 -13.82 3.51
N ARG A 133 1.39 -14.70 2.53
CA ARG A 133 1.50 -16.16 2.73
C ARG A 133 2.96 -16.60 3.00
N ARG A 134 3.91 -15.66 3.04
CA ARG A 134 5.36 -15.88 3.07
C ARG A 134 6.09 -15.55 4.38
N SER A 135 5.45 -14.97 5.41
CA SER A 135 6.16 -14.62 6.66
C SER A 135 5.84 -15.48 7.89
N ALA A 136 4.90 -16.43 7.81
CA ALA A 136 4.50 -17.22 8.98
C ALA A 136 5.31 -18.51 9.24
N ARG A 137 6.31 -18.88 8.42
CA ARG A 137 7.00 -20.19 8.55
C ARG A 137 8.51 -20.18 8.81
N ARG A 138 9.16 -19.03 9.03
CA ARG A 138 10.64 -19.00 9.15
C ARG A 138 11.25 -18.37 10.41
N TRP A 139 10.44 -18.00 11.41
CA TRP A 139 10.95 -17.41 12.66
C TRP A 139 10.77 -18.28 13.93
N GLN A 140 10.22 -19.49 13.82
CA GLN A 140 10.02 -20.38 14.98
C GLN A 140 11.01 -21.55 15.06
N ALA A 141 11.93 -21.71 14.11
CA ALA A 141 12.78 -22.91 14.02
C ALA A 141 14.23 -22.73 14.51
N CYS A 142 14.55 -21.67 15.28
CA CYS A 142 15.91 -21.49 15.84
C CYS A 142 16.02 -21.79 17.35
N CYS A 143 14.91 -22.11 18.04
CA CYS A 143 14.91 -22.28 19.50
C CYS A 143 14.86 -23.74 20.01
N SER A 144 14.75 -24.77 19.16
CA SER A 144 14.57 -26.15 19.63
C SER A 144 15.73 -27.12 19.34
N THR A 145 16.79 -26.71 18.65
CA THR A 145 17.92 -27.60 18.32
C THR A 145 19.03 -27.63 19.37
N SER A 146 18.76 -27.24 20.62
CA SER A 146 19.70 -27.36 21.74
C SER A 146 19.33 -28.44 22.77
N GLN A 147 18.28 -29.24 22.54
CA GLN A 147 17.84 -30.26 23.51
C GLN A 147 17.98 -31.73 23.08
N ILE A 148 18.68 -32.03 21.98
CA ILE A 148 18.98 -33.43 21.58
C ILE A 148 20.49 -33.64 21.45
N ARG A 149 21.24 -33.46 22.54
CA ARG A 149 22.53 -34.12 22.79
C ARG A 149 22.99 -33.93 24.25
N ALA A 150 22.17 -34.38 25.20
CA ALA A 150 22.56 -34.50 26.61
C ALA A 150 22.10 -35.84 27.19
N ARG A 151 22.37 -36.94 26.48
CA ARG A 151 22.31 -38.30 27.03
C ARG A 151 23.39 -39.14 26.36
N ARG A 152 24.61 -39.04 26.89
CA ARG A 152 25.65 -40.10 27.02
C ARG A 152 26.95 -39.40 27.40
N HIS A 153 27.68 -40.03 28.31
CA HIS A 153 28.89 -39.58 29.00
C HIS A 153 28.64 -38.70 30.24
N GLY A 154 28.51 -39.39 31.38
CA GLY A 154 28.84 -38.82 32.67
C GLY A 154 30.33 -38.55 32.77
N GLY A 155 30.69 -37.51 33.51
CA GLY A 155 32.08 -37.14 33.76
C GLY A 155 32.25 -35.68 34.13
N ALA A 156 32.44 -35.46 35.43
CA ALA A 156 33.15 -34.36 36.09
C ALA A 156 32.84 -32.88 35.75
N ALA A 157 32.31 -32.22 36.78
CA ALA A 157 32.50 -30.84 37.21
C ALA A 157 33.49 -29.93 36.42
N GLY A 158 32.97 -28.80 35.95
CA GLY A 158 33.75 -27.64 35.50
C GLY A 158 32.86 -26.41 35.44
N ALA A 159 32.83 -25.65 36.53
CA ALA A 159 32.04 -24.43 36.66
C ALA A 159 32.63 -23.30 35.79
N CYS A 160 31.84 -22.74 34.88
CA CYS A 160 32.09 -21.42 34.31
C CYS A 160 30.77 -20.62 34.33
N ARG A 161 30.68 -19.68 35.28
CA ARG A 161 29.54 -18.78 35.46
C ARG A 161 29.69 -17.60 34.50
N GLN A 162 28.81 -17.48 33.51
CA GLN A 162 28.53 -16.18 32.90
C GLN A 162 27.04 -15.85 33.06
N ARG A 163 26.81 -14.83 33.88
CA ARG A 163 25.50 -14.31 34.26
C ARG A 163 24.93 -13.45 33.12
N PHE A 164 23.88 -13.92 32.46
CA PHE A 164 22.97 -13.03 31.73
C PHE A 164 21.98 -12.41 32.73
N ARG A 165 22.16 -11.11 33.03
CA ARG A 165 21.18 -10.31 33.77
C ARG A 165 20.10 -9.83 32.82
N PHE A 166 18.93 -10.44 32.90
CA PHE A 166 17.67 -9.89 32.38
C PHE A 166 17.29 -8.66 33.21
N LEU A 167 17.33 -7.46 32.61
CA LEU A 167 16.84 -6.23 33.24
C LEU A 167 15.31 -6.20 33.14
N ARG A 168 14.63 -6.67 34.20
CA ARG A 168 13.19 -6.47 34.42
C ARG A 168 12.99 -5.02 34.88
N LYS A 169 12.49 -4.13 34.02
CA LYS A 169 12.15 -2.75 34.42
C LYS A 169 10.81 -2.77 35.17
N SER A 170 10.90 -2.53 36.47
CA SER A 170 9.80 -2.43 37.43
C SER A 170 8.92 -1.20 37.18
N ARG A 171 7.60 -1.40 37.27
CA ARG A 171 6.59 -0.34 37.43
C ARG A 171 6.71 0.31 38.81
N SER A 172 6.41 1.60 38.89
CA SER A 172 6.20 2.35 40.14
C SER A 172 5.20 3.50 39.91
N PRO A 173 4.55 4.01 40.97
CA PRO A 173 3.10 4.24 40.96
C PRO A 173 2.66 5.71 40.88
N ALA A 174 1.34 5.86 40.74
CA ALA A 174 0.57 7.10 40.64
C ALA A 174 0.82 8.12 41.77
N ARG A 175 0.80 9.41 41.41
CA ARG A 175 0.55 10.53 42.34
C ARG A 175 -0.69 11.30 41.89
N ARG A 176 -1.66 11.38 42.81
CA ARG A 176 -2.78 12.33 42.83
C ARG A 176 -2.27 13.71 43.25
N ALA A 177 -2.76 14.75 42.61
CA ALA A 177 -3.06 16.03 43.26
C ALA A 177 -4.25 16.67 42.53
N ASN A 178 -5.14 17.25 43.31
CA ASN A 178 -6.48 17.71 42.97
C ASN A 178 -6.53 19.21 43.32
N SER A 179 -7.16 20.07 42.49
CA SER A 179 -8.07 21.12 42.98
C SER A 179 -8.58 22.09 41.88
N LYS A 180 -9.91 22.12 41.75
CA LYS A 180 -10.83 23.30 41.72
C LYS A 180 -10.70 24.30 40.54
N LEU A 181 -11.66 24.29 39.62
CA LEU A 181 -12.97 25.01 39.59
C LEU A 181 -12.87 26.36 38.85
N ARG A 182 -13.57 26.45 37.71
CA ARG A 182 -14.63 27.45 37.48
C ARG A 182 -15.38 27.17 36.17
N GLU A 183 -16.70 27.13 36.29
CA GLU A 183 -17.69 27.07 35.22
C GLU A 183 -17.72 28.38 34.41
N SER A 184 -17.95 28.28 33.11
CA SER A 184 -18.98 29.07 32.40
C SER A 184 -19.24 28.42 31.03
N GLY A 185 -20.51 28.17 30.74
CA GLY A 185 -20.96 27.39 29.61
C GLY A 185 -21.09 28.16 28.30
N MET A 186 -21.13 27.41 27.20
CA MET A 186 -21.98 27.67 26.04
C MET A 186 -22.12 26.37 25.25
N VAL A 187 -23.37 25.92 25.11
CA VAL A 187 -23.77 24.74 24.35
C VAL A 187 -23.62 25.06 22.86
N GLY A 188 -22.60 24.48 22.22
CA GLY A 188 -22.47 24.42 20.76
C GLY A 188 -22.78 23.01 20.29
N THR A 189 -23.85 22.85 19.52
CA THR A 189 -24.21 21.59 18.85
C THR A 189 -23.14 21.22 17.83
N PRO A 190 -22.69 19.95 17.75
CA PRO A 190 -21.76 19.54 16.70
C PRO A 190 -22.52 19.43 15.37
N SER A 191 -22.12 20.25 14.39
CA SER A 191 -22.51 20.09 12.99
C SER A 191 -21.95 18.77 12.44
N PRO A 192 -22.67 18.07 11.55
CA PRO A 192 -22.24 16.78 11.02
C PRO A 192 -20.98 16.93 10.15
N PRO A 193 -20.10 15.91 10.12
CA PRO A 193 -18.91 15.93 9.28
C PRO A 193 -19.32 16.00 7.81
N THR A 194 -18.75 16.96 7.10
CA THR A 194 -18.94 17.17 5.66
C THR A 194 -18.35 15.98 4.91
N ALA A 195 -19.20 15.02 4.56
CA ALA A 195 -18.87 14.00 3.58
C ALA A 195 -18.71 14.66 2.20
N GLY A 196 -17.53 14.53 1.60
CA GLY A 196 -17.38 14.77 0.16
C GLY A 196 -16.24 15.70 -0.22
N ARG A 197 -15.07 15.11 -0.50
CA ARG A 197 -14.18 15.54 -1.60
C ARG A 197 -13.02 14.58 -1.89
N THR A 198 -12.70 13.67 -0.97
CA THR A 198 -11.60 12.70 -1.13
C THR A 198 -11.90 11.63 -2.19
N SER A 199 -13.15 11.20 -2.33
CA SER A 199 -13.53 10.12 -3.26
C SER A 199 -13.40 10.47 -4.75
N SER A 200 -13.48 11.76 -5.12
CA SER A 200 -13.53 12.15 -6.53
C SER A 200 -12.17 12.10 -7.23
N LYS A 201 -11.06 12.39 -6.52
CA LYS A 201 -9.69 12.23 -7.06
C LYS A 201 -9.28 10.77 -7.19
N LEU A 202 -9.74 9.91 -6.28
CA LEU A 202 -9.43 8.48 -6.22
C LEU A 202 -9.98 7.69 -7.42
N ILE A 203 -11.15 8.07 -7.93
CA ILE A 203 -11.81 7.34 -9.02
C ILE A 203 -11.17 7.67 -10.36
N SER A 204 -10.62 8.88 -10.53
CA SER A 204 -9.94 9.26 -11.78
C SER A 204 -8.64 8.50 -12.02
N SER A 205 -8.03 7.87 -11.01
CA SER A 205 -6.75 7.16 -11.15
C SER A 205 -6.88 5.71 -11.65
N ILE A 206 -8.09 5.14 -11.71
CA ILE A 206 -8.35 3.73 -12.08
C ILE A 206 -9.38 3.63 -13.23
N LEU A 207 -9.60 4.71 -13.99
CA LEU A 207 -10.52 4.68 -15.13
C LEU A 207 -9.92 3.92 -16.32
N THR A 208 -10.40 2.70 -16.51
CA THR A 208 -10.15 1.89 -17.71
C THR A 208 -10.89 2.52 -18.90
N ARG A 209 -10.18 3.05 -19.91
CA ARG A 209 -10.80 3.33 -21.22
C ARG A 209 -10.84 2.03 -22.02
N SER A 210 -12.00 1.38 -22.06
CA SER A 210 -12.28 0.26 -22.95
C SER A 210 -13.01 0.80 -24.18
N ALA A 211 -12.36 0.83 -25.34
CA ALA A 211 -13.00 1.13 -26.61
C ALA A 211 -13.13 -0.17 -27.40
N SER A 212 -14.31 -0.78 -27.37
CA SER A 212 -14.66 -1.91 -28.22
C SER A 212 -15.53 -1.39 -29.36
N VAL A 213 -15.02 -1.37 -30.58
CA VAL A 213 -15.83 -1.14 -31.79
C VAL A 213 -16.24 -2.51 -32.33
N THR A 214 -17.46 -2.92 -32.02
CA THR A 214 -18.12 -4.03 -32.72
C THR A 214 -18.47 -3.51 -34.12
N THR A 215 -17.80 -4.00 -35.14
CA THR A 215 -18.18 -3.71 -36.54
C THR A 215 -19.34 -4.64 -36.88
N ALA A 216 -20.44 -4.05 -37.34
CA ALA A 216 -21.63 -4.75 -37.85
C ALA A 216 -21.37 -5.36 -39.24
#